data_AF-A0A2Y9RRR9-F1
#
_entry.id   AF-A0A2Y9RRR9-F1
#
_cell.length_a   1.000
_cell.length_b   1.000
_cell.length_c   1.000
_cell.angle_alpha   90.00
_cell.angle_beta   90.00
_cell.angle_gamma   90.00
#
_symmetry.space_group_name_H-M   'P 1'
#
loop_
_entity.id
_entity.type
_entity.pdbx_description
1 polymer ?
#
loop_
_entity_poly.entity_id
_entity_poly.type
_entity_poly.pdbx_seq_one_letter_code
_entity_poly.pdbx_strand_id
1 'polypeptide(L)'
;MPPDSSSAENESLEVSDTRFHSFSFFELKSVTNNFDERPLSAGGNKMGEGGFGVVYKGYVNNRTVAVKKLAAMVDISTEELKQQFDQEIKVMAKCQHENLVELLGFSSDGDDLCLVYVYMPNGSLLDRLSCLDGTPPLSWHMRCKIAQGAANGISFLHENHHIHRDIKSANILLDEAFIAKISDFGLARASEKFAQTVMTSRIVGTTAYMAPEALRGEITPKSDIYSFGVVLLEIITGLPAVDEHREPQLLLDIKEEIEDEEKTIEDYIDMKMNDIDSSSVETVYSVASQCLHEKKNKRPDIKKVQQLLQRDDNFRIS
;
A
#
# COMPACT_ATOMS: atom_id res chain seq x y z
N MET A 1 -18.86 1.02 -54.38
CA MET A 1 -18.16 -0.11 -53.74
C MET A 1 -16.74 0.31 -53.42
N PRO A 2 -16.45 0.52 -52.14
CA PRO A 2 -15.23 0.06 -51.50
C PRO A 2 -15.58 -0.94 -50.36
N PRO A 3 -14.62 -1.79 -49.96
CA PRO A 3 -14.85 -2.88 -49.02
C PRO A 3 -14.50 -2.55 -47.56
N ASP A 4 -15.18 -3.30 -46.69
CA ASP A 4 -14.87 -3.78 -45.34
C ASP A 4 -14.35 -2.83 -44.24
N SER A 5 -15.28 -2.59 -43.32
CA SER A 5 -15.10 -2.29 -41.91
C SER A 5 -14.28 -3.38 -41.20
N SER A 6 -13.06 -3.05 -40.76
CA SER A 6 -12.38 -3.81 -39.71
C SER A 6 -13.02 -3.44 -38.36
N SER A 7 -13.91 -4.30 -37.89
CA SER A 7 -14.40 -4.32 -36.51
C SER A 7 -13.21 -4.42 -35.55
N ALA A 8 -13.06 -3.45 -34.67
CA ALA A 8 -12.18 -3.55 -33.51
C ALA A 8 -12.67 -4.71 -32.65
N GLU A 9 -11.87 -5.78 -32.58
CA GLU A 9 -12.11 -6.91 -31.71
C GLU A 9 -12.05 -6.43 -30.26
N ASN A 10 -13.19 -6.53 -29.60
CA ASN A 10 -13.36 -6.30 -28.19
C ASN A 10 -12.79 -7.54 -27.48
N GLU A 11 -11.50 -7.55 -27.15
CA GLU A 11 -10.87 -8.59 -26.33
C GLU A 11 -11.39 -8.45 -24.89
N SER A 12 -12.56 -9.03 -24.61
CA SER A 12 -12.93 -9.45 -23.27
C SER A 12 -11.94 -10.52 -22.85
N LEU A 13 -11.03 -10.20 -21.94
CA LEU A 13 -10.11 -11.16 -21.33
C LEU A 13 -10.91 -12.32 -20.74
N GLU A 14 -10.80 -13.50 -21.36
CA GLU A 14 -11.22 -14.74 -20.72
C GLU A 14 -10.33 -14.93 -19.48
N VAL A 15 -10.94 -14.85 -18.30
CA VAL A 15 -10.34 -15.03 -16.97
C VAL A 15 -9.89 -16.50 -16.74
N SER A 16 -9.80 -17.30 -17.81
CA SER A 16 -9.58 -18.75 -17.80
C SER A 16 -8.13 -19.18 -17.56
N ASP A 17 -7.16 -18.24 -17.61
CA ASP A 17 -5.72 -18.57 -17.52
C ASP A 17 -5.03 -17.95 -16.28
N THR A 18 -5.74 -17.91 -15.14
CA THR A 18 -5.13 -17.49 -13.87
C THR A 18 -4.95 -18.69 -12.95
N ARG A 19 -3.76 -18.82 -12.36
CA ARG A 19 -3.41 -19.81 -11.31
C ARG A 19 -4.21 -19.64 -10.00
N PHE A 20 -5.19 -18.76 -9.98
CA PHE A 20 -5.94 -18.37 -8.79
C PHE A 20 -7.24 -19.18 -8.70
N HIS A 21 -7.67 -19.46 -7.47
CA HIS A 21 -8.91 -20.21 -7.27
C HIS A 21 -10.13 -19.33 -7.55
N SER A 22 -11.07 -19.84 -8.35
CA SER A 22 -12.38 -19.21 -8.51
C SER A 22 -13.29 -19.65 -7.39
N PHE A 23 -13.53 -18.77 -6.42
CA PHE A 23 -14.50 -18.97 -5.35
C PHE A 23 -15.90 -18.60 -5.84
N SER A 24 -16.92 -19.27 -5.32
CA SER A 24 -18.29 -18.80 -5.52
C SER A 24 -18.64 -17.70 -4.52
N PHE A 25 -19.45 -16.73 -4.92
CA PHE A 25 -19.89 -15.68 -4.01
C PHE A 25 -20.62 -16.24 -2.78
N PHE A 26 -21.42 -17.29 -2.96
CA PHE A 26 -22.13 -17.96 -1.87
C PHE A 26 -21.18 -18.58 -0.84
N GLU A 27 -20.09 -19.20 -1.30
CA GLU A 27 -19.04 -19.71 -0.42
C GLU A 27 -18.41 -18.58 0.40
N LEU A 28 -18.02 -17.48 -0.26
CA LEU A 28 -17.41 -16.33 0.41
C LEU A 28 -18.36 -15.68 1.42
N LYS A 29 -19.65 -15.59 1.08
CA LYS A 29 -20.71 -15.15 2.00
C LYS A 29 -20.80 -16.06 3.22
N SER A 30 -20.73 -17.39 3.04
CA SER A 30 -20.80 -18.34 4.15
C SER A 30 -19.58 -18.24 5.08
N VAL A 31 -18.35 -18.18 4.54
CA VAL A 31 -17.12 -18.18 5.36
C VAL A 31 -16.87 -16.87 6.09
N THR A 32 -17.55 -15.80 5.69
CA THR A 32 -17.51 -14.46 6.31
C THR A 32 -18.71 -14.17 7.21
N ASN A 33 -19.50 -15.19 7.56
CA ASN A 33 -20.74 -15.05 8.35
C ASN A 33 -21.72 -14.03 7.74
N ASN A 34 -22.01 -14.19 6.45
CA ASN A 34 -22.81 -13.26 5.64
C ASN A 34 -22.23 -11.85 5.56
N PHE A 35 -20.89 -11.71 5.50
CA PHE A 35 -20.20 -10.42 5.55
C PHE A 35 -20.62 -9.62 6.80
N ASP A 36 -20.45 -10.21 8.00
CA ASP A 36 -20.83 -9.56 9.26
C ASP A 36 -20.06 -8.24 9.45
N GLU A 37 -20.79 -7.13 9.30
CA GLU A 37 -20.30 -5.74 9.36
C GLU A 37 -19.78 -5.33 10.74
N ARG A 38 -20.06 -6.11 11.79
CA ARG A 38 -19.50 -5.82 13.11
C ARG A 38 -17.98 -6.03 13.08
N PRO A 39 -17.20 -5.18 13.78
CA PRO A 39 -15.76 -5.35 13.85
C PRO A 39 -15.38 -6.65 14.57
N LEU A 40 -14.17 -7.15 14.34
CA LEU A 40 -13.63 -8.34 15.03
C LEU A 40 -13.72 -8.22 16.57
N SER A 41 -13.47 -7.02 17.11
CA SER A 41 -13.55 -6.74 18.55
C SER A 41 -14.96 -6.91 19.15
N ALA A 42 -16.00 -6.85 18.32
CA ALA A 42 -17.39 -7.08 18.69
C ALA A 42 -17.91 -8.47 18.27
N GLY A 43 -17.01 -9.38 17.86
CA GLY A 43 -17.33 -10.74 17.44
C GLY A 43 -17.95 -10.84 16.04
N GLY A 44 -17.80 -9.82 15.20
CA GLY A 44 -18.13 -9.90 13.77
C GLY A 44 -16.93 -10.30 12.91
N ASN A 45 -16.98 -9.97 11.62
CA ASN A 45 -15.97 -10.36 10.64
C ASN A 45 -15.25 -9.18 9.98
N LYS A 46 -15.74 -7.95 10.13
CA LYS A 46 -15.13 -6.77 9.51
C LYS A 46 -13.76 -6.46 10.13
N MET A 47 -12.74 -6.34 9.28
CA MET A 47 -11.37 -6.03 9.67
C MET A 47 -10.96 -4.60 9.34
N GLY A 48 -11.48 -4.06 8.24
CA GLY A 48 -11.16 -2.71 7.78
C GLY A 48 -12.02 -2.30 6.60
N GLU A 49 -12.03 -1.01 6.32
CA GLU A 49 -12.79 -0.39 5.24
C GLU A 49 -11.94 0.74 4.64
N GLY A 50 -12.01 0.88 3.31
CA GLY A 50 -11.34 1.95 2.58
C GLY A 50 -12.05 2.24 1.26
N GLY A 51 -11.50 3.15 0.47
CA GLY A 51 -12.15 3.67 -0.75
C GLY A 51 -12.51 2.64 -1.83
N PHE A 52 -12.01 1.41 -1.72
CA PHE A 52 -12.23 0.34 -2.70
C PHE A 52 -13.02 -0.84 -2.13
N GLY A 53 -13.59 -0.72 -0.92
CA GLY A 53 -14.47 -1.73 -0.33
C GLY A 53 -14.13 -2.09 1.12
N VAL A 54 -14.71 -3.21 1.56
CA VAL A 54 -14.64 -3.67 2.95
C VAL A 54 -13.91 -5.01 3.01
N VAL A 55 -13.03 -5.18 3.98
CA VAL A 55 -12.24 -6.40 4.16
C VAL A 55 -12.78 -7.18 5.36
N TYR A 56 -13.07 -8.46 5.13
CA TYR A 56 -13.64 -9.38 6.11
C TYR A 56 -12.70 -10.53 6.41
N LYS A 57 -12.69 -10.99 7.66
CA LYS A 57 -12.05 -12.24 8.05
C LYS A 57 -12.93 -13.39 7.62
N GLY A 58 -12.35 -14.37 6.94
CA GLY A 58 -13.02 -15.61 6.55
C GLY A 58 -12.24 -16.84 6.99
N TYR A 59 -12.89 -18.01 6.94
CA TYR A 59 -12.26 -19.30 7.23
C TYR A 59 -12.56 -20.28 6.10
N VAL A 60 -11.55 -20.58 5.28
CA VAL A 60 -11.64 -21.52 4.14
C VAL A 60 -10.72 -22.71 4.42
N ASN A 61 -11.24 -23.94 4.42
CA ASN A 61 -10.46 -25.16 4.65
C ASN A 61 -9.57 -25.10 5.91
N ASN A 62 -10.12 -24.63 7.04
CA ASN A 62 -9.41 -24.40 8.31
C ASN A 62 -8.26 -23.37 8.24
N ARG A 63 -8.17 -22.58 7.17
CA ARG A 63 -7.21 -21.48 7.05
C ARG A 63 -7.94 -20.14 7.12
N THR A 64 -7.43 -19.24 7.95
CA THR A 64 -7.90 -17.86 8.00
C THR A 64 -7.52 -17.13 6.70
N VAL A 65 -8.47 -16.44 6.10
CA VAL A 65 -8.28 -15.63 4.88
C VAL A 65 -8.83 -14.21 5.07
N ALA A 66 -8.36 -13.29 4.24
CA ALA A 66 -8.93 -11.95 4.12
C ALA A 66 -9.76 -11.87 2.83
N VAL A 67 -11.04 -11.56 2.96
CA VAL A 67 -11.97 -11.41 1.84
C VAL A 67 -12.28 -9.92 1.66
N LYS A 68 -11.72 -9.31 0.62
CA LYS A 68 -12.02 -7.92 0.22
C LYS A 68 -13.24 -7.95 -0.68
N LYS A 69 -14.38 -7.49 -0.16
CA LYS A 69 -15.60 -7.27 -0.93
C LYS A 69 -15.55 -5.87 -1.50
N LEU A 70 -15.46 -5.77 -2.83
CA LEU A 70 -15.46 -4.48 -3.51
C LEU A 70 -16.86 -3.88 -3.44
N ALA A 71 -16.94 -2.61 -3.09
CA ALA A 71 -18.18 -1.86 -3.05
C ALA A 71 -18.00 -0.57 -3.85
N ALA A 72 -19.02 -0.19 -4.62
CA ALA A 72 -19.07 1.11 -5.25
C ALA A 72 -19.25 2.16 -4.13
N MET A 73 -18.15 2.77 -3.68
CA MET A 73 -18.21 3.96 -2.86
C MET A 73 -18.62 5.16 -3.72
N VAL A 74 -19.00 6.26 -3.06
CA VAL A 74 -19.43 7.50 -3.71
C VAL A 74 -18.39 7.90 -4.77
N ASP A 75 -18.86 8.22 -5.98
CA ASP A 75 -18.07 8.63 -7.15
C ASP A 75 -17.26 7.53 -7.89
N ILE A 76 -17.49 6.24 -7.63
CA ILE A 76 -16.92 5.13 -8.43
C ILE A 76 -18.02 4.44 -9.24
N SER A 77 -17.89 4.45 -10.58
CA SER A 77 -18.79 3.69 -11.45
C SER A 77 -18.52 2.19 -11.37
N THR A 78 -19.54 1.37 -11.68
CA THR A 78 -19.40 -0.10 -11.72
C THR A 78 -18.28 -0.55 -12.68
N GLU A 79 -18.11 0.15 -13.80
CA GLU A 79 -17.05 -0.13 -14.76
C GLU A 79 -15.67 0.13 -14.16
N GLU A 80 -15.49 1.24 -13.44
CA GLU A 80 -14.22 1.56 -12.79
C GLU A 80 -13.88 0.56 -11.67
N LEU A 81 -14.89 0.11 -10.91
CA LEU A 81 -14.71 -0.92 -9.90
C LEU A 81 -14.26 -2.24 -10.53
N LYS A 82 -14.86 -2.63 -11.67
CA LYS A 82 -14.47 -3.82 -12.43
C LYS A 82 -13.05 -3.68 -12.99
N GLN A 83 -12.67 -2.51 -13.50
CA GLN A 83 -11.32 -2.24 -13.98
C GLN A 83 -10.28 -2.38 -12.86
N GLN A 84 -10.58 -1.89 -11.65
CA GLN A 84 -9.69 -2.05 -10.48
C GLN A 84 -9.56 -3.52 -10.07
N PHE A 85 -10.68 -4.26 -10.05
CA PHE A 85 -10.69 -5.70 -9.79
C PHE A 85 -9.81 -6.47 -10.79
N ASP A 86 -10.00 -6.23 -12.09
CA ASP A 86 -9.23 -6.90 -13.14
C ASP A 86 -7.76 -6.50 -13.11
N GLN A 87 -7.47 -5.23 -12.82
CA GLN A 87 -6.11 -4.74 -12.66
C GLN A 87 -5.41 -5.40 -11.47
N GLU A 88 -6.08 -5.52 -10.33
CA GLU A 88 -5.53 -6.16 -9.13
C GLU A 88 -5.19 -7.63 -9.41
N ILE A 89 -6.11 -8.40 -10.01
CA ILE A 89 -5.84 -9.80 -10.42
C ILE A 89 -4.67 -9.88 -11.40
N LYS A 90 -4.64 -9.01 -12.41
CA LYS A 90 -3.58 -8.99 -13.44
C LYS A 90 -2.20 -8.70 -12.86
N VAL A 91 -2.10 -7.77 -11.91
CA VAL A 91 -0.83 -7.46 -11.22
C VAL A 91 -0.41 -8.63 -10.36
N MET A 92 -1.32 -9.15 -9.54
CA MET A 92 -1.04 -10.27 -8.64
C MET A 92 -0.64 -11.55 -9.38
N ALA A 93 -1.18 -11.79 -10.58
CA ALA A 93 -0.78 -12.91 -11.42
C ALA A 93 0.71 -12.86 -11.82
N LYS A 94 1.25 -11.66 -12.01
CA LYS A 94 2.64 -11.43 -12.47
C LYS A 94 3.61 -11.13 -11.32
N CYS A 95 3.12 -10.51 -10.25
CA CYS A 95 3.96 -9.97 -9.18
C CYS A 95 3.83 -10.81 -7.92
N GLN A 96 4.80 -11.70 -7.70
CA GLN A 96 4.92 -12.52 -6.49
C GLN A 96 6.26 -12.32 -5.83
N HIS A 97 6.25 -11.86 -4.59
CA HIS A 97 7.43 -11.51 -3.84
C HIS A 97 7.13 -11.58 -2.34
N GLU A 98 8.14 -11.83 -1.52
CA GLU A 98 8.00 -11.98 -0.06
C GLU A 98 7.35 -10.74 0.60
N ASN A 99 7.61 -9.55 0.04
CA ASN A 99 7.06 -8.28 0.51
C ASN A 99 5.83 -7.78 -0.27
N LEU A 100 5.10 -8.65 -0.96
CA LEU A 100 3.77 -8.36 -1.50
C LEU A 100 2.76 -9.33 -0.87
N VAL A 101 1.51 -8.91 -0.70
CA VAL A 101 0.44 -9.81 -0.24
C VAL A 101 0.21 -10.93 -1.25
N GLU A 102 -0.33 -12.06 -0.82
CA GLU A 102 -0.62 -13.19 -1.71
C GLU A 102 -2.13 -13.25 -1.99
N LEU A 103 -2.50 -13.17 -3.28
CA LEU A 103 -3.85 -13.42 -3.76
C LEU A 103 -4.06 -14.94 -3.90
N LEU A 104 -5.06 -15.47 -3.22
CA LEU A 104 -5.45 -16.88 -3.28
C LEU A 104 -6.48 -17.13 -4.40
N GLY A 105 -7.37 -16.17 -4.60
CA GLY A 105 -8.49 -16.31 -5.51
C GLY A 105 -9.38 -15.09 -5.60
N PHE A 106 -10.45 -15.23 -6.35
CA PHE A 106 -11.45 -14.19 -6.55
C PHE A 106 -12.82 -14.81 -6.78
N SER A 107 -13.86 -13.98 -6.70
CA SER A 107 -15.24 -14.32 -7.01
C SER A 107 -15.84 -13.21 -7.87
N SER A 108 -16.50 -13.62 -8.96
CA SER A 108 -17.15 -12.72 -9.92
C SER A 108 -18.50 -13.24 -10.41
N ASP A 109 -19.03 -14.30 -9.79
CA ASP A 109 -20.24 -15.03 -10.20
C ASP A 109 -21.53 -14.58 -9.47
N GLY A 110 -21.43 -13.62 -8.56
CA GLY A 110 -22.54 -13.14 -7.73
C GLY A 110 -22.74 -11.62 -7.78
N ASP A 111 -23.43 -11.11 -6.76
CA ASP A 111 -23.85 -9.70 -6.68
C ASP A 111 -22.67 -8.72 -6.56
N ASP A 112 -21.56 -9.17 -5.96
CA ASP A 112 -20.40 -8.34 -5.67
C ASP A 112 -19.09 -9.03 -6.08
N LEU A 113 -18.13 -8.22 -6.54
CA LEU A 113 -16.77 -8.67 -6.83
C LEU A 113 -16.00 -8.85 -5.52
N CYS A 114 -15.35 -10.00 -5.35
CA CYS A 114 -14.56 -10.28 -4.14
C CYS A 114 -13.16 -10.79 -4.49
N LEU A 115 -12.18 -10.37 -3.70
CA LEU A 115 -10.79 -10.84 -3.77
C LEU A 115 -10.43 -11.54 -2.46
N VAL A 116 -9.73 -12.67 -2.55
CA VAL A 116 -9.38 -13.51 -1.40
C VAL A 116 -7.87 -13.57 -1.24
N TYR A 117 -7.36 -13.13 -0.10
CA TYR A 117 -5.94 -13.06 0.22
C TYR A 117 -5.57 -13.94 1.40
N VAL A 118 -4.28 -14.24 1.50
CA VAL A 118 -3.69 -14.71 2.75
C VAL A 118 -3.92 -13.67 3.84
N TYR A 119 -4.37 -14.13 5.00
CA TYR A 119 -4.62 -13.27 6.15
C TYR A 119 -3.32 -12.71 6.75
N MET A 120 -3.32 -11.42 7.06
CA MET A 120 -2.21 -10.69 7.69
C MET A 120 -2.56 -10.43 9.16
N PRO A 121 -2.11 -11.26 10.11
CA PRO A 121 -2.58 -11.23 11.50
C PRO A 121 -2.24 -9.94 12.24
N ASN A 122 -1.18 -9.24 11.86
CA ASN A 122 -0.78 -7.98 12.47
C ASN A 122 -1.38 -6.75 11.79
N GLY A 123 -2.30 -6.92 10.83
CA GLY A 123 -3.04 -5.83 10.19
C GLY A 123 -2.14 -4.89 9.41
N SER A 124 -2.53 -3.61 9.33
CA SER A 124 -1.78 -2.57 8.63
C SER A 124 -0.68 -1.95 9.49
N LEU A 125 0.34 -1.38 8.84
CA LEU A 125 1.37 -0.58 9.51
C LEU A 125 0.74 0.64 10.21
N LEU A 126 -0.26 1.26 9.60
CA LEU A 126 -1.00 2.39 10.19
C LEU A 126 -1.60 2.02 11.56
N ASP A 127 -2.27 0.87 11.64
CA ASP A 127 -2.89 0.40 12.88
C ASP A 127 -1.84 0.03 13.94
N ARG A 128 -0.67 -0.49 13.52
CA ARG A 128 0.41 -0.84 14.46
C ARG A 128 1.20 0.36 14.97
N LEU A 129 1.39 1.40 14.15
CA LEU A 129 2.00 2.65 14.61
C LEU A 129 1.08 3.39 15.61
N SER A 130 -0.23 3.38 15.36
CA SER A 130 -1.24 3.96 16.25
C SER A 130 -1.55 3.11 17.49
N CYS A 131 -1.00 1.90 17.59
CA CYS A 131 -1.28 0.94 18.67
C CYS A 131 -2.78 0.63 18.80
N LEU A 132 -3.50 0.60 17.67
CA LEU A 132 -4.94 0.29 17.62
C LEU A 132 -5.22 -1.05 18.32
N ASP A 133 -6.38 -1.12 18.97
CA ASP A 133 -6.82 -2.26 19.80
C ASP A 133 -5.87 -2.61 20.96
N GLY A 134 -5.05 -1.64 21.41
CA GLY A 134 -4.12 -1.82 22.53
C GLY A 134 -2.92 -2.69 22.18
N THR A 135 -2.59 -2.82 20.90
CA THR A 135 -1.38 -3.53 20.46
C THR A 135 -0.12 -2.84 21.00
N PRO A 136 0.93 -3.61 21.37
CA PRO A 136 2.15 -3.01 21.89
C PRO A 136 2.85 -2.17 20.80
N PRO A 137 3.54 -1.07 21.17
CA PRO A 137 4.30 -0.27 20.21
C PRO A 137 5.35 -1.09 19.47
N LEU A 138 5.48 -0.84 18.16
CA LEU A 138 6.58 -1.38 17.36
C LEU A 138 7.90 -0.74 17.82
N SER A 139 8.87 -1.59 18.14
CA SER A 139 10.25 -1.16 18.44
C SER A 139 10.91 -0.55 17.19
N TRP A 140 11.91 0.29 17.39
CA TRP A 140 12.70 0.91 16.32
C TRP A 140 13.32 -0.15 15.40
N HIS A 141 13.91 -1.20 15.96
CA HIS A 141 14.46 -2.31 15.16
C HIS A 141 13.41 -2.95 14.25
N MET A 142 12.18 -3.16 14.75
CA MET A 142 11.11 -3.71 13.93
C MET A 142 10.66 -2.74 12.85
N ARG A 143 10.59 -1.45 13.17
CA ARG A 143 10.28 -0.37 12.23
C ARG A 143 11.30 -0.30 11.08
N CYS A 144 12.60 -0.43 11.36
CA CYS A 144 13.64 -0.50 10.33
C CYS A 144 13.43 -1.69 9.39
N LYS A 145 13.16 -2.89 9.94
CA LYS A 145 12.87 -4.09 9.13
C LYS A 145 11.64 -3.92 8.25
N ILE A 146 10.58 -3.31 8.78
CA ILE A 146 9.36 -3.01 8.03
C ILE A 146 9.66 -2.04 6.89
N ALA A 147 10.42 -0.96 7.15
CA ALA A 147 10.83 -0.01 6.13
C ALA A 147 11.64 -0.69 5.01
N GLN A 148 12.62 -1.51 5.37
CA GLN A 148 13.40 -2.29 4.40
C GLN A 148 12.52 -3.25 3.60
N GLY A 149 11.63 -3.99 4.25
CA GLY A 149 10.70 -4.92 3.59
C GLY A 149 9.76 -4.21 2.62
N ALA A 150 9.17 -3.09 3.03
CA ALA A 150 8.34 -2.27 2.16
C ALA A 150 9.12 -1.74 0.94
N ALA A 151 10.35 -1.24 1.15
CA ALA A 151 11.23 -0.81 0.06
C ALA A 151 11.56 -1.96 -0.90
N ASN A 152 11.75 -3.19 -0.40
CA ASN A 152 11.96 -4.38 -1.21
C ASN A 152 10.73 -4.73 -2.07
N GLY A 153 9.53 -4.64 -1.50
CA GLY A 153 8.28 -4.83 -2.23
C GLY A 153 8.10 -3.81 -3.36
N ILE A 154 8.33 -2.52 -3.07
CA ILE A 154 8.25 -1.45 -4.07
C ILE A 154 9.32 -1.64 -5.16
N SER A 155 10.53 -2.03 -4.78
CA SER A 155 11.62 -2.29 -5.73
C SER A 155 11.26 -3.39 -6.71
N PHE A 156 10.73 -4.50 -6.20
CA PHE A 156 10.26 -5.60 -7.04
C PHE A 156 9.17 -5.13 -8.03
N LEU A 157 8.21 -4.29 -7.60
CA LEU A 157 7.20 -3.74 -8.51
C LEU A 157 7.83 -2.89 -9.62
N HIS A 158 8.74 -1.98 -9.27
CA HIS A 158 9.40 -1.09 -10.23
C HIS A 158 10.29 -1.87 -11.21
N GLU A 159 11.00 -2.90 -10.74
CA GLU A 159 11.76 -3.82 -11.60
C GLU A 159 10.87 -4.57 -12.59
N ASN A 160 9.66 -4.95 -12.15
CA ASN A 160 8.64 -5.56 -12.99
C ASN A 160 7.77 -4.54 -13.74
N HIS A 161 8.22 -3.28 -13.83
CA HIS A 161 7.56 -2.20 -14.58
C HIS A 161 6.12 -1.89 -14.13
N HIS A 162 5.84 -1.97 -12.83
CA HIS A 162 4.58 -1.57 -12.23
C HIS A 162 4.77 -0.36 -11.30
N ILE A 163 3.82 0.57 -11.35
CA ILE A 163 3.70 1.73 -10.44
C ILE A 163 2.48 1.49 -9.56
N HIS A 164 2.63 1.60 -8.24
CA HIS A 164 1.57 1.29 -7.29
C HIS A 164 0.49 2.38 -7.24
N ARG A 165 0.90 3.66 -7.21
CA ARG A 165 0.06 4.87 -7.18
C ARG A 165 -0.71 5.15 -5.88
N ASP A 166 -0.70 4.22 -4.92
CA ASP A 166 -1.31 4.44 -3.60
C ASP A 166 -0.48 3.80 -2.46
N ILE A 167 0.83 4.08 -2.45
CA ILE A 167 1.69 3.69 -1.33
C ILE A 167 1.32 4.52 -0.10
N LYS A 168 0.98 3.85 1.00
CA LYS A 168 0.65 4.45 2.30
C LYS A 168 0.73 3.39 3.40
N SER A 169 0.84 3.79 4.66
CA SER A 169 0.93 2.85 5.79
C SER A 169 -0.29 1.92 5.91
N ALA A 170 -1.48 2.35 5.49
CA ALA A 170 -2.67 1.49 5.43
C ALA A 170 -2.56 0.34 4.41
N ASN A 171 -1.75 0.52 3.35
CA ASN A 171 -1.53 -0.46 2.27
C ASN A 171 -0.23 -1.26 2.46
N ILE A 172 0.40 -1.17 3.63
CA ILE A 172 1.55 -1.99 4.03
C ILE A 172 1.07 -2.87 5.18
N LEU A 173 0.80 -4.14 4.88
CA LEU A 173 0.31 -5.11 5.86
C LEU A 173 1.47 -5.88 6.49
N LEU A 174 1.20 -6.49 7.64
CA LEU A 174 2.18 -7.19 8.45
C LEU A 174 1.73 -8.63 8.70
N ASP A 175 2.58 -9.58 8.31
CA ASP A 175 2.35 -11.00 8.61
C ASP A 175 2.68 -11.35 10.08
N GLU A 176 2.61 -12.64 10.43
CA GLU A 176 2.87 -13.13 11.79
C GLU A 176 4.25 -12.74 12.34
N ALA A 177 5.26 -12.63 11.46
CA ALA A 177 6.62 -12.26 11.82
C ALA A 177 6.90 -10.75 11.64
N PHE A 178 5.85 -9.94 11.45
CA PHE A 178 5.94 -8.51 11.15
C PHE A 178 6.69 -8.21 9.84
N ILE A 179 6.71 -9.15 8.89
CA ILE A 179 7.24 -8.88 7.56
C ILE A 179 6.26 -7.99 6.80
N ALA A 180 6.76 -6.85 6.32
CA ALA A 180 5.99 -5.89 5.54
C ALA A 180 5.60 -6.45 4.18
N LYS A 181 4.32 -6.32 3.82
CA LYS A 181 3.75 -6.76 2.54
C LYS A 181 2.89 -5.67 1.93
N ILE A 182 3.26 -5.18 0.76
CA ILE A 182 2.47 -4.18 0.02
C ILE A 182 1.16 -4.83 -0.47
N SER A 183 0.05 -4.10 -0.33
CA SER A 183 -1.30 -4.51 -0.73
C SER A 183 -2.02 -3.43 -1.52
N ASP A 184 -3.20 -3.76 -2.05
CA ASP A 184 -4.13 -2.84 -2.74
C ASP A 184 -3.63 -2.33 -4.11
N PHE A 185 -3.53 -3.27 -5.05
CA PHE A 185 -3.02 -3.01 -6.40
C PHE A 185 -4.10 -2.53 -7.39
N GLY A 186 -5.31 -2.21 -6.92
CA GLY A 186 -6.42 -1.81 -7.79
C GLY A 186 -6.13 -0.55 -8.62
N LEU A 187 -5.28 0.35 -8.12
CA LEU A 187 -4.85 1.55 -8.83
C LEU A 187 -3.54 1.38 -9.62
N ALA A 188 -2.87 0.24 -9.49
CA ALA A 188 -1.56 0.03 -10.06
C ALA A 188 -1.60 0.11 -11.58
N ARG A 189 -0.51 0.61 -12.19
CA ARG A 189 -0.39 0.75 -13.64
C ARG A 189 0.90 0.13 -14.13
N ALA A 190 0.79 -0.62 -15.23
CA ALA A 190 1.97 -1.03 -15.99
C ALA A 190 2.62 0.23 -16.60
N SER A 191 3.95 0.31 -16.52
CA SER A 191 4.75 1.38 -17.08
C SER A 191 5.54 0.83 -18.27
N GLU A 192 5.07 1.08 -19.49
CA GLU A 192 5.83 0.69 -20.69
C GLU A 192 7.04 1.59 -20.87
N LYS A 193 8.18 1.13 -20.33
CA LYS A 193 9.50 1.79 -20.34
C LYS A 193 9.47 3.19 -19.69
N PHE A 194 10.25 3.34 -18.62
CA PHE A 194 10.48 4.58 -17.85
C PHE A 194 10.95 5.83 -18.63
N ALA A 195 10.92 5.81 -19.96
CA ALA A 195 11.37 6.88 -20.83
C ALA A 195 10.28 7.94 -21.13
N GLN A 196 8.99 7.66 -20.90
CA GLN A 196 7.91 8.61 -21.21
C GLN A 196 7.02 8.87 -19.99
N THR A 197 6.86 10.15 -19.67
CA THR A 197 5.83 10.63 -18.75
C THR A 197 4.45 10.34 -19.34
N VAL A 198 3.63 9.59 -18.60
CA VAL A 198 2.23 9.35 -18.96
C VAL A 198 1.35 10.33 -18.20
N MET A 199 0.47 11.04 -18.90
CA MET A 199 -0.52 11.92 -18.30
C MET A 199 -1.88 11.25 -18.25
N THR A 200 -2.62 11.45 -17.16
CA THR A 200 -4.02 11.05 -17.04
C THR A 200 -4.87 12.21 -16.55
N SER A 201 -6.09 12.32 -17.05
CA SER A 201 -7.09 13.23 -16.49
C SER A 201 -7.67 12.73 -15.16
N ARG A 202 -7.48 11.44 -14.84
CA ARG A 202 -8.02 10.80 -13.64
C ARG A 202 -6.96 10.73 -12.54
N ILE A 203 -6.99 11.73 -11.67
CA ILE A 203 -6.16 11.80 -10.46
C ILE A 203 -6.78 10.89 -9.41
N VAL A 204 -5.99 9.91 -8.93
CA VAL A 204 -6.37 8.94 -7.90
C VAL A 204 -5.18 8.71 -6.98
N GLY A 205 -5.47 8.35 -5.73
CA GLY A 205 -4.49 8.15 -4.66
C GLY A 205 -4.94 8.86 -3.39
N THR A 206 -4.17 8.70 -2.32
CA THR A 206 -4.45 9.31 -1.02
C THR A 206 -3.71 10.63 -0.87
N THR A 207 -4.43 11.76 -0.86
CA THR A 207 -3.87 13.14 -0.99
C THR A 207 -2.65 13.42 -0.10
N ALA A 208 -2.67 13.02 1.17
CA ALA A 208 -1.57 13.26 2.11
C ALA A 208 -0.24 12.56 1.74
N TYR A 209 -0.29 11.58 0.83
CA TYR A 209 0.89 10.83 0.35
C TYR A 209 1.27 11.21 -1.09
N MET A 210 0.44 11.98 -1.79
CA MET A 210 0.61 12.19 -3.23
C MET A 210 1.73 13.19 -3.54
N ALA A 211 2.59 12.80 -4.48
CA ALA A 211 3.60 13.69 -5.02
C ALA A 211 2.97 14.87 -5.80
N PRO A 212 3.64 16.03 -5.87
CA PRO A 212 3.16 17.19 -6.61
C PRO A 212 2.79 16.91 -8.07
N GLU A 213 3.56 16.06 -8.76
CA GLU A 213 3.25 15.67 -10.13
C GLU A 213 2.08 14.69 -10.24
N ALA A 214 1.87 13.83 -9.24
CA ALA A 214 0.73 12.91 -9.20
C ALA A 214 -0.58 13.70 -9.03
N LEU A 215 -0.57 14.77 -8.23
CA LEU A 215 -1.69 15.72 -8.11
C LEU A 215 -1.98 16.48 -9.42
N ARG A 216 -1.02 16.51 -10.36
CA ARG A 216 -1.19 17.07 -11.71
C ARG A 216 -1.58 16.01 -12.76
N GLY A 217 -1.84 14.77 -12.32
CA GLY A 217 -2.20 13.65 -13.19
C GLY A 217 -1.01 12.98 -13.87
N GLU A 218 0.23 13.24 -13.42
CA GLU A 218 1.40 12.55 -13.95
C GLU A 218 1.54 11.15 -13.34
N ILE A 219 1.79 10.13 -14.18
CA ILE A 219 2.06 8.76 -13.75
C ILE A 219 3.56 8.48 -13.93
N THR A 220 4.24 8.27 -12.81
CA THR A 220 5.67 7.97 -12.76
C THR A 220 6.02 7.14 -11.52
N PRO A 221 6.99 6.20 -11.58
CA PRO A 221 7.48 5.50 -10.38
C PRO A 221 8.01 6.47 -9.32
N LYS A 222 8.45 7.67 -9.70
CA LYS A 222 8.97 8.67 -8.77
C LYS A 222 7.91 9.18 -7.79
N SER A 223 6.63 9.03 -8.11
CA SER A 223 5.54 9.36 -7.21
C SER A 223 5.42 8.32 -6.09
N ASP A 224 5.63 7.02 -6.36
CA ASP A 224 5.67 5.99 -5.31
C ASP A 224 6.82 6.25 -4.32
N ILE A 225 7.97 6.74 -4.81
CA ILE A 225 9.12 7.09 -3.95
C ILE A 225 8.74 8.20 -2.98
N TYR A 226 8.04 9.23 -3.46
CA TYR A 226 7.59 10.33 -2.61
C TYR A 226 6.62 9.85 -1.53
N SER A 227 5.62 9.07 -1.91
CA SER A 227 4.66 8.48 -0.98
C SER A 227 5.34 7.58 0.06
N PHE A 228 6.38 6.84 -0.34
CA PHE A 228 7.19 6.07 0.59
C PHE A 228 7.98 6.96 1.56
N GLY A 229 8.43 8.14 1.14
CA GLY A 229 9.02 9.15 2.02
C GLY A 229 8.08 9.57 3.15
N VAL A 230 6.78 9.75 2.86
CA VAL A 230 5.77 10.02 3.89
C VAL A 230 5.65 8.84 4.86
N VAL A 231 5.60 7.60 4.35
CA VAL A 231 5.59 6.40 5.20
C VAL A 231 6.81 6.32 6.11
N LEU A 232 8.01 6.68 5.63
CA LEU A 232 9.21 6.72 6.48
C LEU A 232 9.08 7.74 7.61
N LEU A 233 8.46 8.90 7.37
CA LEU A 233 8.15 9.87 8.43
C LEU A 233 7.13 9.29 9.43
N GLU A 234 6.07 8.61 8.97
CA GLU A 234 5.10 7.95 9.86
C GLU A 234 5.81 6.89 10.73
N ILE A 235 6.77 6.16 10.17
CA ILE A 235 7.57 5.17 10.91
C ILE A 235 8.42 5.84 11.99
N ILE A 236 9.08 6.97 11.71
CA ILE A 236 9.90 7.67 12.71
C ILE A 236 9.02 8.27 13.81
N THR A 237 7.93 8.91 13.43
CA THR A 237 7.11 9.75 14.32
C THR A 237 5.99 9.00 15.03
N GLY A 238 5.55 7.88 14.47
CA GLY A 238 4.34 7.19 14.91
C GLY A 238 3.07 8.02 14.74
N LEU A 239 3.13 9.09 13.94
CA LEU A 239 2.03 10.00 13.67
C LEU A 239 1.43 9.69 12.28
N PRO A 240 0.12 9.92 12.08
CA PRO A 240 -0.49 9.74 10.76
C PRO A 240 -0.08 10.87 9.81
N ALA A 241 -0.11 10.56 8.50
CA ALA A 241 0.21 11.52 7.44
C ALA A 241 -0.68 12.77 7.44
N VAL A 242 -1.91 12.69 7.95
CA VAL A 242 -2.82 13.83 8.12
C VAL A 242 -3.57 13.71 9.46
N ASP A 243 -3.66 14.82 10.18
CA ASP A 243 -4.45 14.96 11.40
C ASP A 243 -5.05 16.37 11.48
N GLU A 244 -6.37 16.49 11.40
CA GLU A 244 -7.09 17.78 11.45
C GLU A 244 -6.97 18.49 12.81
N HIS A 245 -6.49 17.79 13.84
CA HIS A 245 -6.34 18.30 15.20
C HIS A 245 -4.88 18.57 15.58
N ARG A 246 -3.93 18.42 14.64
CA ARG A 246 -2.50 18.71 14.82
C ARG A 246 -2.07 19.94 14.03
N GLU A 247 -1.08 20.65 14.54
CA GLU A 247 -0.29 21.64 13.78
C GLU A 247 1.16 21.11 13.68
N PRO A 248 1.72 20.94 12.47
CA PRO A 248 1.04 21.04 11.18
C PRO A 248 0.08 19.86 10.93
N GLN A 249 -0.97 20.11 10.12
CA GLN A 249 -1.97 19.09 9.80
C GLN A 249 -1.35 17.94 8.99
N LEU A 250 -0.54 18.27 7.97
CA LEU A 250 0.16 17.28 7.16
C LEU A 250 1.50 16.93 7.81
N LEU A 251 1.78 15.65 7.92
CA LEU A 251 3.06 15.18 8.45
C LEU A 251 4.23 15.60 7.54
N LEU A 252 3.96 15.80 6.25
CA LEU A 252 4.94 16.29 5.29
C LEU A 252 5.57 17.63 5.71
N ASP A 253 4.79 18.50 6.34
CA ASP A 253 5.19 19.88 6.64
C ASP A 253 6.26 19.94 7.75
N ILE A 254 6.41 18.88 8.55
CA ILE A 254 7.53 18.79 9.53
C ILE A 254 8.89 18.84 8.83
N LYS A 255 8.95 18.47 7.54
CA LYS A 255 10.16 18.58 6.75
C LYS A 255 10.61 20.04 6.64
N GLU A 256 9.67 20.97 6.42
CA GLU A 256 9.97 22.40 6.31
C GLU A 256 10.41 22.96 7.67
N GLU A 257 9.73 22.61 8.77
CA GLU A 257 10.11 23.03 10.12
C GLU A 257 11.53 22.58 10.53
N ILE A 258 11.93 21.37 10.10
CA ILE A 258 13.29 20.86 10.34
C ILE A 258 14.32 21.53 9.42
N GLU A 259 13.96 21.81 8.16
CA GLU A 259 14.85 22.50 7.20
C GLU A 259 15.07 23.98 7.58
N ASP A 260 14.09 24.62 8.18
CA ASP A 260 14.14 26.00 8.68
C ASP A 260 14.75 26.12 10.09
N GLU A 261 15.24 25.01 10.65
CA GLU A 261 15.83 24.91 12.01
C GLU A 261 14.87 25.34 13.14
N GLU A 262 13.55 25.34 12.89
CA GLU A 262 12.53 25.59 13.92
C GLU A 262 12.40 24.41 14.88
N LYS A 263 12.64 23.20 14.35
CA LYS A 263 12.59 21.92 15.05
C LYS A 263 13.72 21.00 14.58
N THR A 264 13.94 19.95 15.34
CA THR A 264 14.87 18.86 15.00
C THR A 264 14.11 17.56 14.81
N ILE A 265 14.72 16.55 14.19
CA ILE A 265 14.04 15.26 14.04
C ILE A 265 13.76 14.61 15.40
N GLU A 266 14.61 14.87 16.39
CA GLU A 266 14.49 14.44 17.78
C GLU A 266 13.19 14.89 18.44
N ASP A 267 12.68 16.07 18.08
CA ASP A 267 11.39 16.58 18.58
C ASP A 267 10.20 15.75 18.12
N TYR A 268 10.37 15.01 17.02
CA TYR A 268 9.33 14.24 16.35
C TYR A 268 9.45 12.74 16.55
N ILE A 269 10.52 12.23 17.16
CA ILE A 269 10.71 10.79 17.37
C ILE A 269 9.60 10.23 18.26
N ASP A 270 9.03 9.09 17.84
CA ASP A 270 8.00 8.41 18.61
C ASP A 270 8.51 7.94 19.97
N MET A 271 8.08 8.62 21.04
CA MET A 271 8.46 8.31 22.42
C MET A 271 7.90 6.97 22.93
N LYS A 272 7.05 6.28 22.15
CA LYS A 272 6.56 4.93 22.47
C LYS A 272 7.63 3.85 22.27
N MET A 273 8.71 4.14 21.54
CA MET A 273 9.83 3.22 21.31
C MET A 273 10.85 3.26 22.46
N ASN A 274 11.52 2.15 22.74
CA ASN A 274 12.50 2.02 23.82
C ASN A 274 13.91 1.58 23.39
N ASP A 275 14.11 1.33 22.10
CA ASP A 275 15.33 0.83 21.45
C ASP A 275 15.85 1.81 20.38
N ILE A 276 15.58 3.11 20.55
CA ILE A 276 15.95 4.16 19.60
C ILE A 276 17.47 4.32 19.57
N ASP A 277 18.02 4.38 18.35
CA ASP A 277 19.37 4.84 18.07
C ASP A 277 19.29 6.10 17.20
N SER A 278 19.74 7.24 17.73
CA SER A 278 19.62 8.55 17.05
C SER A 278 20.29 8.56 15.68
N SER A 279 21.43 7.89 15.52
CA SER A 279 22.18 7.86 14.25
C SER A 279 21.39 7.17 13.14
N SER A 280 20.71 6.06 13.44
CA SER A 280 19.86 5.37 12.48
C SER A 280 18.58 6.15 12.20
N VAL A 281 18.00 6.85 13.19
CA VAL A 281 16.84 7.73 12.95
C VAL A 281 17.20 8.86 12.00
N GLU A 282 18.32 9.56 12.21
CA GLU A 282 18.80 10.60 11.30
C GLU A 282 19.04 10.06 9.89
N THR A 283 19.55 8.83 9.78
CA THR A 283 19.78 8.18 8.49
C THR A 283 18.46 7.90 7.76
N VAL A 284 17.47 7.31 8.45
CA VAL A 284 16.13 7.06 7.88
C VAL A 284 15.43 8.37 7.53
N TYR A 285 15.57 9.42 8.35
CA TYR A 285 15.06 10.75 8.05
C TYR A 285 15.72 11.36 6.82
N SER A 286 17.05 11.24 6.68
CA SER A 286 17.77 11.69 5.48
C SER A 286 17.26 11.00 4.21
N VAL A 287 16.96 9.69 4.30
CA VAL A 287 16.33 8.94 3.20
C VAL A 287 14.92 9.47 2.90
N ALA A 288 14.10 9.68 3.94
CA ALA A 288 12.76 10.23 3.79
C ALA A 288 12.77 11.61 3.13
N SER A 289 13.62 12.54 3.60
CA SER A 289 13.79 13.88 3.03
C SER A 289 14.21 13.83 1.55
N GLN A 290 15.14 12.95 1.18
CA GLN A 290 15.52 12.74 -0.22
C GLN A 290 14.35 12.23 -1.09
N CYS A 291 13.51 11.36 -0.54
CA CYS A 291 12.31 10.86 -1.22
C CYS A 291 11.26 11.95 -1.40
N LEU A 292 11.14 12.86 -0.43
CA LEU A 292 10.17 13.96 -0.39
C LEU A 292 10.61 15.20 -1.18
N HIS A 293 11.69 15.13 -1.96
CA HIS A 293 12.08 16.27 -2.77
C HIS A 293 11.00 16.62 -3.82
N GLU A 294 10.54 17.86 -3.83
CA GLU A 294 9.52 18.40 -4.77
C GLU A 294 9.77 18.03 -6.24
N LYS A 295 11.00 18.21 -6.73
CA LYS A 295 11.41 17.80 -8.07
C LYS A 295 11.59 16.28 -8.14
N LYS A 296 10.64 15.56 -8.76
CA LYS A 296 10.68 14.10 -9.01
C LYS A 296 12.01 13.53 -9.54
N ASN A 297 12.75 14.31 -10.35
CA ASN A 297 14.03 13.90 -10.92
C ASN A 297 15.23 14.03 -9.95
N LYS A 298 15.05 14.72 -8.82
CA LYS A 298 16.02 14.82 -7.74
C LYS A 298 15.86 13.72 -6.69
N ARG A 299 14.69 13.06 -6.65
CA ARG A 299 14.45 11.90 -5.79
C ARG A 299 15.31 10.71 -6.21
N PRO A 300 15.83 9.92 -5.25
CA PRO A 300 16.50 8.66 -5.54
C PRO A 300 15.55 7.69 -6.27
N ASP A 301 16.10 6.68 -6.95
CA ASP A 301 15.30 5.51 -7.31
C ASP A 301 15.16 4.57 -6.11
N ILE A 302 14.21 3.63 -6.19
CA ILE A 302 13.93 2.72 -5.08
C ILE A 302 15.12 1.82 -4.74
N LYS A 303 15.98 1.47 -5.73
CA LYS A 303 17.19 0.68 -5.48
C LYS A 303 18.18 1.44 -4.61
N LYS A 304 18.32 2.74 -4.84
CA LYS A 304 19.14 3.61 -4.00
C LYS A 304 18.56 3.74 -2.59
N VAL A 305 17.23 3.84 -2.46
CA VAL A 305 16.55 3.83 -1.15
C VAL A 305 16.83 2.53 -0.40
N GLN A 306 16.67 1.37 -1.03
CA GLN A 306 17.02 0.07 -0.42
C GLN A 306 18.46 0.03 0.07
N GLN A 307 19.42 0.47 -0.75
CA GLN A 307 20.83 0.50 -0.36
C GLN A 307 21.11 1.41 0.83
N LEU A 308 20.39 2.53 0.96
CA LEU A 308 20.54 3.43 2.09
C LEU A 308 19.97 2.80 3.37
N LEU A 309 18.78 2.18 3.28
CA LEU A 309 18.13 1.53 4.43
C LEU A 309 18.83 0.22 4.88
N GLN A 310 19.56 -0.47 3.99
CA GLN A 310 20.35 -1.66 4.32
C GLN A 310 21.71 -1.34 4.94
N ARG A 311 22.28 -0.15 4.70
CA ARG A 311 23.60 0.22 5.25
C ARG A 311 23.59 0.37 6.76
N ASP A 312 22.41 0.57 7.35
CA ASP A 312 22.22 0.62 8.79
C ASP A 312 22.22 -0.77 9.44
N ASP A 313 22.24 -1.89 8.69
CA ASP A 313 22.31 -3.26 9.22
C ASP A 313 23.64 -3.64 9.92
N ASN A 314 24.52 -2.67 10.23
CA ASN A 314 25.62 -2.87 11.18
C ASN A 314 25.15 -3.00 12.65
N PHE A 315 23.86 -3.29 12.87
CA PHE A 315 23.31 -3.89 14.08
C PHE A 315 23.85 -5.31 14.31
N ARG A 316 25.18 -5.46 14.41
CA ARG A 316 25.77 -6.62 15.07
C ARG A 316 25.63 -6.41 16.56
N ILE A 317 24.79 -7.24 17.16
CA ILE A 317 24.79 -7.61 18.57
C ILE A 317 26.24 -7.57 19.09
N SER A 318 26.54 -6.58 19.92
CA SER A 318 27.62 -6.62 20.90
C SER A 318 27.07 -7.16 22.20
#